data_AF-A0A9N8HHG7-F1
#
_entry.id   AF-A0A9N8HHG7-F1
#
_cell.length_a   1.000
_cell.length_b   1.000
_cell.length_c   1.000
_cell.angle_alpha   90.00
_cell.angle_beta   90.00
_cell.angle_gamma   90.00
#
_symmetry.space_group_name_H-M   'P 1'
#
loop_
_entity.id
_entity.type
_entity.pdbx_description
1 polymer ?
#
loop_
_entity_poly.entity_id
_entity_poly.type
_entity_poly.pdbx_seq_one_letter_code
_entity_poly.pdbx_strand_id
1 'polypeptide(L)'
;MMNMLCGSRYPAGMGARSLTEHVQLAYMQNDLAVIDTPGFFSSTDVAGHVGAQKVALEELPVSGMFLVVKYGRADDIAELADTIMNVLGCDDIRIAITHQDVAACQEGYDPEGLRRELSSTLDISEDKIFSFGETTPPAVVKAFIQRTLHEPRCVKLNGVQMAKVAALGVGSRRMNKPLNAVFAKILAAEVACREAVSQGRCYESDFLITTVQHATTEMVSTSKQDLFRALDEYQEEQQNLLYGKAGVNLSLRLKEFTETTNKLLSYDVADMSNPNNVCKKCNHCGAVWVKTEGCDGDTFCGEVPSAKRAAPLLLETEFVEEDGGRWALLFRHGPSRFHGSARATRSWFQTLNPFKQAATVGKGSGSRHQKRSGATIESGCGAAICWSTMLPVPPEDLGGLKKVEVLKECFSEENAKVRFENKVRTKEIENKRILLRAIENSN
;
A
#
# COMPACT_ATOMS: atom_id res chain seq x y z
N MET A 1 5.90 -3.19 -32.67
CA MET A 1 4.85 -4.20 -32.95
C MET A 1 3.68 -3.62 -33.73
N MET A 2 3.01 -2.56 -33.24
CA MET A 2 1.82 -1.97 -33.91
C MET A 2 2.03 -1.62 -35.40
N ASN A 3 3.06 -0.85 -35.72
CA ASN A 3 3.40 -0.48 -37.12
C ASN A 3 3.67 -1.70 -38.02
N MET A 4 4.30 -2.75 -37.48
CA MET A 4 4.56 -4.00 -38.20
C MET A 4 3.26 -4.75 -38.54
N LEU A 5 2.28 -4.74 -37.64
CA LEU A 5 1.04 -5.49 -37.77
C LEU A 5 -0.04 -4.76 -38.58
N CYS A 6 -0.11 -3.44 -38.43
CA CYS A 6 -1.21 -2.64 -38.96
C CYS A 6 -0.80 -1.77 -40.15
N GLY A 7 0.50 -1.73 -40.50
CA GLY A 7 1.02 -0.79 -41.51
C GLY A 7 0.88 0.69 -41.10
N SER A 8 0.61 0.95 -39.82
CA SER A 8 0.49 2.29 -39.27
C SER A 8 1.83 3.03 -39.31
N ARG A 9 1.77 4.36 -39.22
CA ARG A 9 2.94 5.25 -39.18
C ARG A 9 2.99 6.02 -37.86
N TYR A 10 2.67 5.36 -36.76
CA TYR A 10 2.76 6.00 -35.45
C TYR A 10 4.22 6.25 -35.08
N PRO A 11 4.51 7.37 -34.39
CA PRO A 11 5.82 7.59 -33.79
C PRO A 11 6.20 6.40 -32.90
N ALA A 12 7.34 5.79 -33.21
CA ALA A 12 7.92 4.70 -32.42
C ALA A 12 9.39 5.01 -32.20
N GLY A 13 9.93 4.62 -31.04
CA GLY A 13 11.31 4.91 -30.70
C GLY A 13 11.74 4.18 -29.44
N MET A 14 13.06 4.19 -29.22
CA MET A 14 13.70 3.49 -28.11
C MET A 14 14.01 4.46 -26.96
N GLY A 15 13.64 4.11 -25.74
CA GLY A 15 14.08 4.80 -24.52
C GLY A 15 13.02 4.93 -23.43
N ALA A 16 13.40 5.54 -22.30
CA ALA A 16 12.53 5.75 -21.14
C ALA A 16 11.50 6.89 -21.34
N ARG A 17 11.60 7.66 -22.44
CA ARG A 17 10.59 8.65 -22.82
C ARG A 17 9.56 7.96 -23.71
N SER A 18 8.34 7.85 -23.21
CA SER A 18 7.23 7.35 -24.00
C SER A 18 6.95 8.32 -25.15
N LEU A 19 6.96 7.81 -26.37
CA LEU A 19 6.54 8.57 -27.56
C LEU A 19 5.03 8.45 -27.80
N THR A 20 4.41 7.42 -27.23
CA THR A 20 2.96 7.26 -27.19
C THR A 20 2.44 8.04 -25.99
N GLU A 21 1.80 9.19 -26.23
CA GLU A 21 1.19 10.05 -25.18
C GLU A 21 -0.30 9.76 -24.98
N HIS A 22 -0.95 9.16 -25.98
CA HIS A 22 -2.38 8.88 -26.02
C HIS A 22 -2.66 7.44 -26.48
N VAL A 23 -3.88 6.96 -26.25
CA VAL A 23 -4.36 5.70 -26.83
C VAL A 23 -4.30 5.79 -28.36
N GLN A 24 -3.68 4.79 -28.98
CA GLN A 24 -3.65 4.64 -30.43
C GLN A 24 -4.43 3.38 -30.82
N LEU A 25 -5.31 3.49 -31.81
CA LEU A 25 -6.09 2.37 -32.33
C LEU A 25 -5.71 2.15 -33.79
N ALA A 26 -5.36 0.92 -34.14
CA ALA A 26 -5.19 0.52 -35.53
C ALA A 26 -5.80 -0.85 -35.78
N TYR A 27 -6.06 -1.14 -37.05
CA TYR A 27 -6.67 -2.38 -37.50
C TYR A 27 -5.67 -3.21 -38.29
N MET A 28 -5.61 -4.49 -37.97
CA MET A 28 -4.92 -5.47 -38.81
C MET A 28 -5.83 -5.86 -39.98
N GLN A 29 -5.26 -6.33 -41.08
CA GLN A 29 -6.02 -7.02 -42.13
C GLN A 29 -6.75 -8.21 -41.45
N ASN A 30 -8.08 -8.29 -41.53
CA ASN A 30 -9.00 -9.22 -40.81
C ASN A 30 -9.63 -8.68 -39.50
N ASP A 31 -9.91 -7.38 -39.42
CA ASP A 31 -10.78 -6.76 -38.42
C ASP A 31 -10.33 -6.88 -36.94
N LEU A 32 -9.09 -7.29 -36.69
CA LEU A 32 -8.51 -7.23 -35.35
C LEU A 32 -8.06 -5.80 -35.04
N ALA A 33 -8.71 -5.20 -34.06
CA ALA A 33 -8.31 -3.92 -33.49
C ALA A 33 -7.16 -4.12 -32.49
N VAL A 34 -6.09 -3.34 -32.67
CA VAL A 34 -4.95 -3.26 -31.76
C VAL A 34 -4.97 -1.88 -31.10
N ILE A 35 -5.07 -1.89 -29.77
CA ILE A 35 -5.01 -0.69 -28.96
C ILE A 35 -3.61 -0.61 -28.35
N ASP A 36 -2.81 0.37 -28.77
CA ASP A 36 -1.52 0.68 -28.16
C ASP A 36 -1.70 1.77 -27.11
N THR A 37 -1.01 1.59 -25.99
CA THR A 37 -1.07 2.51 -24.85
C THR A 37 0.30 3.09 -24.57
N PRO A 38 0.37 4.29 -23.96
CA PRO A 38 1.60 4.74 -23.33
C PRO A 38 2.19 3.66 -22.42
N GLY A 39 3.52 3.51 -22.45
CA GLY A 39 4.19 2.47 -21.67
C GLY A 39 3.95 2.62 -20.17
N PHE A 40 4.00 1.51 -19.46
CA PHE A 40 4.18 1.51 -18.01
C PHE A 40 5.53 2.16 -17.67
N PHE A 41 5.74 2.52 -16.40
CA PHE A 41 7.05 3.02 -15.92
C PHE A 41 7.45 4.42 -16.42
N SER A 42 6.53 5.19 -16.99
CA SER A 42 6.84 6.55 -17.45
C SER A 42 7.33 7.47 -16.33
N SER A 43 8.35 8.27 -16.64
CA SER A 43 8.82 9.33 -15.75
C SER A 43 8.10 10.67 -15.94
N THR A 44 7.23 10.76 -16.96
CA THR A 44 6.51 11.98 -17.37
C THR A 44 5.04 11.65 -17.65
N ASP A 45 4.16 12.63 -17.48
CA ASP A 45 2.71 12.58 -17.61
C ASP A 45 2.06 11.29 -17.09
N VAL A 46 2.40 10.89 -15.87
CA VAL A 46 1.88 9.63 -15.28
C VAL A 46 0.35 9.61 -15.25
N ALA A 47 -0.29 10.75 -14.96
CA ALA A 47 -1.75 10.83 -15.00
C ALA A 47 -2.31 10.63 -16.42
N GLY A 48 -1.64 11.17 -17.45
CA GLY A 48 -1.97 10.91 -18.85
C GLY A 48 -1.82 9.45 -19.24
N HIS A 49 -0.71 8.83 -18.84
CA HIS A 49 -0.45 7.41 -19.07
C HIS A 49 -1.51 6.52 -18.40
N VAL A 50 -1.78 6.75 -17.11
CA VAL A 50 -2.80 6.00 -16.36
C VAL A 50 -4.18 6.21 -16.97
N GLY A 51 -4.52 7.45 -17.36
CA GLY A 51 -5.79 7.74 -18.03
C GLY A 51 -5.93 7.03 -19.37
N ALA A 52 -4.88 6.99 -20.20
CA ALA A 52 -4.87 6.27 -21.46
C ALA A 52 -4.98 4.76 -21.27
N GLN A 53 -4.23 4.19 -20.32
CA GLN A 53 -4.29 2.76 -19.98
C GLN A 53 -5.67 2.37 -19.45
N LYS A 54 -6.28 3.20 -18.60
CA LYS A 54 -7.65 3.00 -18.11
C LYS A 54 -8.65 2.95 -19.27
N VAL A 55 -8.60 3.93 -20.17
CA VAL A 55 -9.48 3.97 -21.35
C VAL A 55 -9.32 2.73 -22.22
N ALA A 56 -8.08 2.31 -22.49
CA ALA A 56 -7.81 1.13 -23.30
C ALA A 56 -8.35 -0.18 -22.69
N LEU A 57 -8.40 -0.27 -21.36
CA LEU A 57 -8.85 -1.46 -20.62
C LEU A 57 -10.37 -1.48 -20.36
N GLU A 58 -10.98 -0.31 -20.17
CA GLU A 58 -12.36 -0.19 -19.73
C GLU A 58 -13.38 0.09 -20.85
N GLU A 59 -12.99 0.84 -21.88
CA GLU A 59 -13.95 1.29 -22.91
C GLU A 59 -14.31 0.21 -23.91
N LEU A 60 -13.36 -0.68 -24.22
CA LEU A 60 -13.56 -1.77 -25.17
C LEU A 60 -13.26 -3.12 -24.52
N PRO A 61 -14.09 -4.16 -24.74
CA PRO A 61 -13.74 -5.50 -24.33
C PRO A 61 -12.42 -5.95 -24.99
N VAL A 62 -11.51 -6.50 -24.19
CA VAL A 62 -10.20 -6.97 -24.66
C VAL A 62 -10.19 -8.49 -24.76
N SER A 63 -9.70 -9.02 -25.89
CA SER A 63 -9.52 -10.46 -26.13
C SER A 63 -8.12 -10.97 -25.77
N GLY A 64 -7.22 -10.08 -25.36
CA GLY A 64 -5.86 -10.42 -24.95
C GLY A 64 -5.03 -9.19 -24.65
N MET A 65 -4.19 -9.27 -23.62
CA MET A 65 -3.25 -8.23 -23.24
C MET A 65 -1.82 -8.68 -23.57
N PHE A 66 -1.08 -7.86 -24.31
CA PHE A 66 0.28 -8.17 -24.75
C PHE A 66 1.27 -7.25 -24.07
N LEU A 67 2.08 -7.80 -23.17
CA LEU A 67 3.21 -7.11 -22.58
C LEU A 67 4.39 -7.17 -23.54
N VAL A 68 4.67 -6.06 -24.20
CA VAL A 68 5.77 -5.95 -25.16
C VAL A 68 7.04 -5.57 -24.41
N VAL A 69 8.01 -6.49 -24.37
CA VAL A 69 9.30 -6.31 -23.68
C VAL A 69 10.45 -6.42 -24.66
N LYS A 70 11.60 -5.84 -24.33
CA LYS A 70 12.85 -6.09 -25.08
C LYS A 70 13.49 -7.38 -24.58
N TYR A 71 14.13 -8.14 -25.47
CA TYR A 71 14.94 -9.28 -25.09
C TYR A 71 15.95 -8.89 -24.00
N GLY A 72 16.05 -9.72 -22.95
CA GLY A 72 16.82 -9.46 -21.75
C GLY A 72 16.83 -10.66 -20.82
N ARG A 73 17.19 -10.44 -19.55
CA ARG A 73 17.20 -11.49 -18.52
C ARG A 73 15.77 -11.88 -18.16
N ALA A 74 15.55 -13.16 -17.87
CA ALA A 74 14.23 -13.66 -17.46
C ALA A 74 13.73 -12.97 -16.20
N ASP A 75 14.59 -12.81 -15.18
CA ASP A 75 14.25 -12.17 -13.91
C ASP A 75 13.69 -10.74 -14.11
N ASP A 76 14.33 -9.93 -14.95
CA ASP A 76 13.90 -8.54 -15.20
C ASP A 76 12.51 -8.49 -15.87
N ILE A 77 12.26 -9.40 -16.81
CA ILE A 77 10.98 -9.51 -17.52
C ILE A 77 9.90 -10.09 -16.59
N ALA A 78 10.27 -11.08 -15.78
CA ALA A 78 9.36 -11.73 -14.84
C ALA A 78 8.92 -10.76 -13.74
N GLU A 79 9.85 -10.04 -13.11
CA GLU A 79 9.51 -9.02 -12.10
C GLU A 79 8.55 -7.97 -12.67
N LEU A 80 8.80 -7.52 -13.90
CA LEU A 80 7.95 -6.58 -14.62
C LEU A 80 6.54 -7.14 -14.87
N ALA A 81 6.48 -8.36 -15.41
CA ALA A 81 5.23 -9.04 -15.75
C ALA A 81 4.40 -9.33 -14.51
N ASP A 82 4.99 -9.91 -13.47
CA ASP A 82 4.36 -10.20 -12.19
C ASP A 82 3.82 -8.91 -11.54
N THR A 83 4.62 -7.84 -11.55
CA THR A 83 4.17 -6.54 -11.07
C THR A 83 2.92 -6.07 -11.82
N ILE A 84 2.89 -6.15 -13.15
CA ILE A 84 1.74 -5.72 -13.96
C ILE A 84 0.52 -6.62 -13.73
N MET A 85 0.68 -7.95 -13.69
CA MET A 85 -0.40 -8.90 -13.40
C MET A 85 -1.04 -8.63 -12.04
N ASN A 86 -0.22 -8.45 -11.00
CA ASN A 86 -0.66 -8.12 -9.65
C ASN A 86 -1.41 -6.79 -9.57
N VAL A 87 -1.02 -5.80 -10.38
CA VAL A 87 -1.70 -4.50 -10.45
C VAL A 87 -3.04 -4.61 -11.15
N LEU A 88 -3.09 -5.34 -12.27
CA LEU A 88 -4.31 -5.53 -13.06
C LEU A 88 -5.28 -6.52 -12.41
N GLY A 89 -4.81 -7.37 -11.51
CA GLY A 89 -5.57 -8.47 -10.94
C GLY A 89 -5.95 -9.50 -12.00
N CYS A 90 -5.05 -9.75 -12.95
CA CYS A 90 -5.31 -10.60 -14.10
C CYS A 90 -4.05 -11.35 -14.53
N ASP A 91 -4.14 -12.68 -14.51
CA ASP A 91 -3.04 -13.60 -14.85
C ASP A 91 -2.98 -13.91 -16.35
N ASP A 92 -3.93 -13.38 -17.11
CA ASP A 92 -4.05 -13.66 -18.54
C ASP A 92 -3.41 -12.56 -19.39
N ILE A 93 -2.07 -12.54 -19.33
CA ILE A 93 -1.20 -11.73 -20.18
C ILE A 93 -0.46 -12.64 -21.19
N ARG A 94 -0.07 -12.06 -22.33
CA ARG A 94 0.88 -12.65 -23.28
C ARG A 94 2.15 -11.82 -23.28
N ILE A 95 3.30 -12.47 -23.39
CA ILE A 95 4.60 -11.79 -23.40
C ILE A 95 5.12 -11.79 -24.83
N ALA A 96 5.33 -10.59 -25.36
CA ALA A 96 5.81 -10.34 -26.70
C ALA A 96 7.23 -9.75 -26.62
N ILE A 97 8.24 -10.62 -26.77
CA ILE A 97 9.66 -10.28 -26.63
C ILE A 97 10.19 -9.78 -27.97
N THR A 98 10.67 -8.54 -27.99
CA THR A 98 11.16 -7.84 -29.19
C THR A 98 12.68 -7.83 -29.25
N HIS A 99 13.23 -7.39 -30.39
CA HIS A 99 14.68 -7.23 -30.63
C HIS A 99 15.46 -8.56 -30.60
N GLN A 100 14.80 -9.65 -30.96
CA GLN A 100 15.41 -10.98 -31.03
C GLN A 100 16.58 -11.02 -32.04
N ASP A 101 16.44 -10.30 -33.15
CA ASP A 101 17.45 -10.10 -34.18
C ASP A 101 18.72 -9.41 -33.65
N VAL A 102 18.57 -8.41 -32.79
CA VAL A 102 19.71 -7.74 -32.12
C VAL A 102 20.37 -8.68 -31.10
N ALA A 103 19.56 -9.44 -30.36
CA ALA A 103 20.04 -10.37 -29.34
C ALA A 103 20.71 -11.62 -29.94
N ALA A 104 20.33 -12.03 -31.15
CA ALA A 104 20.87 -13.22 -31.82
C ALA A 104 22.39 -13.20 -32.00
N CYS A 105 23.00 -12.02 -32.01
CA CYS A 105 24.44 -11.82 -32.10
C CYS A 105 25.16 -11.80 -30.74
N GLN A 106 24.44 -11.92 -29.63
CA GLN A 106 24.99 -11.83 -28.26
C GLN A 106 25.31 -13.22 -27.71
N GLU A 107 26.34 -13.28 -26.86
CA GLU A 107 26.68 -14.52 -26.13
C GLU A 107 25.55 -14.89 -25.16
N GLY A 108 25.21 -16.18 -25.09
CA GLY A 108 24.10 -16.66 -24.24
C GLY A 108 22.71 -16.43 -24.81
N TYR A 109 22.59 -16.10 -26.10
CA TYR A 109 21.29 -16.03 -26.78
C TYR A 109 20.62 -17.41 -26.83
N ASP A 110 19.55 -17.56 -26.07
CA ASP A 110 18.71 -18.76 -26.02
C ASP A 110 17.23 -18.34 -25.84
N PRO A 111 16.52 -18.00 -26.93
CA PRO A 111 15.13 -17.55 -26.85
C PRO A 111 14.18 -18.64 -26.34
N GLU A 112 14.50 -19.92 -26.54
CA GLU A 112 13.70 -21.05 -26.06
C GLU A 112 13.96 -21.34 -24.58
N GLY A 113 15.20 -21.17 -24.11
CA GLY A 113 15.55 -21.16 -22.70
C GLY A 113 14.83 -20.03 -21.94
N LEU A 114 14.92 -18.80 -22.45
CA LEU A 114 14.21 -17.65 -21.89
C LEU A 114 12.69 -17.89 -21.83
N ARG A 115 12.11 -18.47 -22.89
CA ARG A 115 10.67 -18.80 -22.92
C ARG A 115 10.27 -19.77 -21.82
N ARG A 116 11.05 -20.85 -21.64
CA ARG A 116 10.82 -21.87 -20.60
C ARG A 116 10.98 -21.30 -19.19
N GLU A 117 12.00 -20.48 -18.99
CA GLU A 117 12.25 -19.83 -17.71
C GLU A 117 11.12 -18.87 -17.34
N LEU A 118 10.69 -18.01 -18.27
CA LEU A 118 9.54 -17.12 -18.05
C LEU A 118 8.25 -17.89 -17.81
N SER A 119 8.01 -18.97 -18.55
CA SER A 119 6.85 -19.83 -18.33
C SER A 119 6.83 -20.41 -16.91
N SER A 120 7.97 -20.93 -16.45
CA SER A 120 8.11 -21.48 -15.10
C SER A 120 8.00 -20.43 -14.00
N THR A 121 8.59 -19.24 -14.18
CA THR A 121 8.64 -18.21 -13.15
C THR A 121 7.29 -17.50 -12.98
N LEU A 122 6.56 -17.29 -14.08
CA LEU A 122 5.30 -16.55 -14.09
C LEU A 122 4.05 -17.45 -14.03
N ASP A 123 4.23 -18.77 -14.10
CA ASP A 123 3.13 -19.73 -14.24
C ASP A 123 2.24 -19.42 -15.47
N ILE A 124 2.87 -19.03 -16.57
CA ILE A 124 2.21 -18.73 -17.85
C ILE A 124 2.62 -19.80 -18.86
N SER A 125 1.65 -20.33 -19.61
CA SER A 125 1.92 -21.31 -20.64
C SER A 125 2.85 -20.77 -21.74
N GLU A 126 3.81 -21.58 -22.19
CA GLU A 126 4.81 -21.20 -23.20
C GLU A 126 4.18 -20.70 -24.52
N ASP A 127 2.99 -21.17 -24.89
CA ASP A 127 2.30 -20.77 -26.11
C ASP A 127 1.86 -19.28 -26.10
N LYS A 128 1.80 -18.65 -24.91
CA LYS A 128 1.54 -17.23 -24.67
C LYS A 128 2.80 -16.35 -24.65
N ILE A 129 3.98 -16.93 -24.85
CA ILE A 129 5.26 -16.21 -24.86
C ILE A 129 5.88 -16.32 -26.25
N PHE A 130 6.20 -15.19 -26.86
CA PHE A 130 6.69 -15.16 -28.24
C PHE A 130 7.80 -14.13 -28.44
N SER A 131 8.91 -14.58 -29.01
CA SER A 131 10.04 -13.72 -29.39
C SER A 131 9.99 -13.38 -30.88
N PHE A 132 10.30 -12.14 -31.23
CA PHE A 132 10.40 -11.68 -32.62
C PHE A 132 11.39 -10.50 -32.78
N GLY A 133 11.86 -10.31 -34.01
CA GLY A 133 12.76 -9.22 -34.42
C GLY A 133 12.23 -8.49 -35.65
N GLU A 134 13.03 -7.57 -36.20
CA GLU A 134 12.69 -6.81 -37.42
C GLU A 134 12.50 -7.73 -38.63
N THR A 135 13.27 -8.82 -38.70
CA THR A 135 13.21 -9.82 -39.78
C THR A 135 12.05 -10.80 -39.65
N THR A 136 11.31 -10.79 -38.54
CA THR A 136 10.18 -11.71 -38.35
C THR A 136 9.00 -11.28 -39.23
N PRO A 137 8.47 -12.15 -40.11
CA PRO A 137 7.36 -11.78 -40.98
C PRO A 137 6.11 -11.38 -40.17
N PRO A 138 5.39 -10.30 -40.53
CA PRO A 138 4.18 -9.87 -39.81
C PRO A 138 3.12 -10.97 -39.69
N ALA A 139 3.01 -11.86 -40.67
CA ALA A 139 2.09 -13.00 -40.65
C ALA A 139 2.34 -13.97 -39.48
N VAL A 140 3.60 -14.15 -39.07
CA VAL A 140 3.97 -15.03 -37.94
C VAL A 140 3.55 -14.40 -36.62
N VAL A 141 3.82 -13.10 -36.43
CA VAL A 141 3.41 -12.35 -35.24
C VAL A 141 1.89 -12.30 -35.14
N LYS A 142 1.19 -12.10 -36.27
CA LYS A 142 -0.27 -12.15 -36.35
C LYS A 142 -0.82 -13.52 -35.95
N ALA A 143 -0.23 -14.61 -36.43
CA ALA A 143 -0.67 -15.96 -36.09
C ALA A 143 -0.52 -16.25 -34.58
N PHE A 144 0.55 -15.76 -33.95
CA PHE A 144 0.73 -15.83 -32.49
C PHE A 144 -0.36 -15.05 -31.73
N ILE A 145 -0.68 -13.83 -32.17
CA ILE A 145 -1.75 -13.04 -31.56
C ILE A 145 -3.06 -13.82 -31.67
N GLN A 146 -3.46 -14.19 -32.88
CA GLN A 146 -4.74 -14.84 -33.15
C GLN A 146 -4.94 -16.13 -32.36
N ARG A 147 -3.93 -17.00 -32.27
CA ARG A 147 -4.04 -18.28 -31.56
C ARG A 147 -4.13 -18.14 -30.04
N THR A 148 -3.73 -16.98 -29.49
CA THR A 148 -3.71 -16.75 -28.03
C THR A 148 -4.85 -15.86 -27.56
N LEU A 149 -5.73 -15.35 -28.43
CA LEU A 149 -6.89 -14.57 -28.04
C LEU A 149 -7.95 -15.44 -27.34
N HIS A 150 -8.70 -14.82 -26.43
CA HIS A 150 -9.84 -15.40 -25.73
C HIS A 150 -11.12 -14.59 -26.00
N GLU A 151 -12.25 -15.00 -25.41
CA GLU A 151 -13.50 -14.25 -25.51
C GLU A 151 -13.36 -12.83 -24.92
N PRO A 152 -13.79 -11.77 -25.61
CA PRO A 152 -13.59 -10.40 -25.15
C PRO A 152 -14.17 -10.16 -23.74
N ARG A 153 -13.39 -9.52 -22.86
CA ARG A 153 -13.83 -9.16 -21.50
C ARG A 153 -13.48 -7.72 -21.16
N CYS A 154 -14.31 -7.08 -20.36
CA CYS A 154 -14.00 -5.74 -19.84
C CYS A 154 -13.07 -5.85 -18.63
N VAL A 155 -11.99 -5.07 -18.60
CA VAL A 155 -11.09 -4.97 -17.44
C VAL A 155 -11.38 -3.64 -16.75
N LYS A 156 -11.81 -3.67 -15.48
CA LYS A 156 -12.10 -2.45 -14.70
C LYS A 156 -11.01 -2.20 -13.68
N LEU A 157 -10.42 -1.02 -13.71
CA LEU A 157 -9.44 -0.55 -12.74
C LEU A 157 -10.11 0.30 -11.68
N ASN A 158 -10.06 -0.17 -10.43
CA ASN A 158 -10.47 0.64 -9.27
C ASN A 158 -9.38 1.67 -8.89
N GLY A 159 -9.72 2.60 -7.99
CA GLY A 159 -8.79 3.67 -7.58
C GLY A 159 -7.46 3.18 -6.99
N VAL A 160 -7.48 2.04 -6.29
CA VAL A 160 -6.26 1.41 -5.75
C VAL A 160 -5.38 0.88 -6.89
N GLN A 161 -5.97 0.20 -7.87
CA GLN A 161 -5.23 -0.33 -9.02
C GLN A 161 -4.64 0.81 -9.87
N MET A 162 -5.41 1.88 -10.12
CA MET A 162 -4.90 3.06 -10.84
C MET A 162 -3.68 3.67 -10.14
N ALA A 163 -3.73 3.77 -8.82
CA ALA A 163 -2.60 4.29 -8.06
C ALA A 163 -1.39 3.36 -8.09
N LYS A 164 -1.59 2.04 -8.05
CA LYS A 164 -0.49 1.08 -8.23
C LYS A 164 0.14 1.19 -9.62
N VAL A 165 -0.64 1.37 -10.68
CA VAL A 165 -0.13 1.66 -12.04
C VAL A 165 0.72 2.93 -12.03
N ALA A 166 0.22 4.00 -11.39
CA ALA A 166 0.95 5.27 -11.28
C ALA A 166 2.30 5.10 -10.54
N ALA A 167 2.34 4.25 -9.52
CA ALA A 167 3.52 3.99 -8.72
C ALA A 167 4.68 3.32 -9.50
N LEU A 168 4.42 2.74 -10.67
CA LEU A 168 5.43 2.15 -11.53
C LEU A 168 6.35 3.19 -12.18
N GLY A 169 5.98 4.48 -12.23
CA GLY A 169 6.76 5.52 -12.90
C GLY A 169 8.24 5.64 -12.45
N VAL A 170 9.18 5.68 -13.41
CA VAL A 170 10.65 5.63 -13.19
C VAL A 170 11.25 6.92 -12.63
N GLY A 171 10.54 8.05 -12.72
CA GLY A 171 10.99 9.37 -12.21
C GLY A 171 11.25 9.44 -10.70
N SER A 172 11.05 8.34 -9.98
CA SER A 172 11.02 8.23 -8.53
C SER A 172 12.21 7.48 -7.90
N ARG A 173 13.23 7.08 -8.67
CA ARG A 173 14.38 6.31 -8.11
C ARG A 173 15.04 6.98 -6.91
N ARG A 174 15.10 8.31 -6.87
CA ARG A 174 15.62 9.09 -5.73
C ARG A 174 14.83 8.85 -4.43
N MET A 175 13.57 8.45 -4.56
CA MET A 175 12.64 8.21 -3.46
C MET A 175 12.52 6.74 -3.09
N ASN A 176 13.00 5.82 -3.92
CA ASN A 176 13.03 4.40 -3.58
C ASN A 176 13.82 4.17 -2.29
N LYS A 177 14.96 4.83 -2.09
CA LYS A 177 15.75 4.67 -0.86
C LYS A 177 14.96 5.05 0.41
N PRO A 178 14.41 6.28 0.55
CA PRO A 178 13.63 6.61 1.74
C PRO A 178 12.33 5.78 1.86
N LEU A 179 11.66 5.45 0.76
CA LEU A 179 10.48 4.57 0.79
C LEU A 179 10.82 3.16 1.28
N ASN A 180 11.90 2.57 0.76
CA ASN A 180 12.35 1.25 1.18
C ASN A 180 12.76 1.24 2.65
N ALA A 181 13.31 2.32 3.18
CA ALA A 181 13.59 2.45 4.61
C ALA A 181 12.29 2.42 5.43
N VAL A 182 11.23 3.11 4.99
CA VAL A 182 9.92 3.04 5.65
C VAL A 182 9.31 1.64 5.53
N PHE A 183 9.40 0.99 4.37
CA PHE A 183 8.92 -0.38 4.19
C PHE A 183 9.67 -1.38 5.07
N ALA A 184 10.98 -1.23 5.22
CA ALA A 184 11.78 -2.06 6.12
C ALA A 184 11.35 -1.87 7.58
N LYS A 185 11.03 -0.64 8.00
CA LYS A 185 10.45 -0.37 9.33
C LYS A 185 9.07 -1.02 9.51
N ILE A 186 8.19 -0.93 8.51
CA ILE A 186 6.87 -1.59 8.55
C ILE A 186 7.04 -3.11 8.67
N LEU A 187 7.98 -3.70 7.91
CA LEU A 187 8.28 -5.12 7.99
C LEU A 187 8.81 -5.51 9.37
N ALA A 188 9.72 -4.73 9.95
CA ALA A 188 10.23 -4.94 11.31
C ALA A 188 9.09 -4.90 12.35
N ALA A 189 8.15 -3.97 12.19
CA ALA A 189 6.95 -3.90 13.02
C ALA A 189 6.06 -5.15 12.87
N GLU A 190 5.88 -5.64 11.64
CA GLU A 190 5.12 -6.87 11.38
C GLU A 190 5.76 -8.07 12.06
N VAL A 191 7.09 -8.21 11.99
CA VAL A 191 7.85 -9.26 12.66
C VAL A 191 7.67 -9.17 14.18
N ALA A 192 7.80 -7.98 14.77
CA ALA A 192 7.60 -7.78 16.21
C ALA A 192 6.19 -8.18 16.68
N CYS A 193 5.16 -7.85 15.89
CA CYS A 193 3.78 -8.27 16.17
C CYS A 193 3.62 -9.80 16.13
N ARG A 194 4.21 -10.48 15.13
CA ARG A 194 4.19 -11.95 15.03
C ARG A 194 4.91 -12.62 16.20
N GLU A 195 6.04 -12.06 16.63
CA GLU A 195 6.76 -12.55 17.81
C GLU A 195 5.96 -12.43 19.10
N ALA A 196 5.21 -11.32 19.27
CA ALA A 196 4.40 -11.06 20.46
C ALA A 196 3.39 -12.19 20.73
N VAL A 197 2.87 -12.82 19.66
CA VAL A 197 1.87 -13.90 19.71
C VAL A 197 2.47 -15.30 19.56
N SER A 198 3.79 -15.44 19.45
CA SER A 198 4.46 -16.74 19.26
C SER A 198 4.18 -17.77 20.36
N GLN A 199 3.76 -17.32 21.54
CA GLN A 199 3.38 -18.14 22.70
C GLN A 199 1.86 -18.17 22.93
N GLY A 200 1.08 -17.83 21.91
CA GLY A 200 -0.37 -17.66 21.99
C GLY A 200 -0.77 -16.20 22.18
N ARG A 201 -2.01 -15.93 21.72
CA ARG A 201 -2.66 -14.62 21.79
C ARG A 201 -3.20 -14.40 23.19
N CYS A 202 -2.86 -13.27 23.78
CA CYS A 202 -3.30 -12.87 25.10
C CYS A 202 -3.39 -11.34 25.18
N TYR A 203 -3.86 -10.86 26.31
CA TYR A 203 -3.96 -9.43 26.59
C TYR A 203 -2.63 -8.67 26.39
N GLU A 204 -1.52 -9.21 26.88
CA GLU A 204 -0.20 -8.58 26.76
C GLU A 204 0.29 -8.53 25.31
N SER A 205 -0.01 -9.56 24.51
CA SER A 205 0.32 -9.52 23.08
C SER A 205 -0.54 -8.50 22.34
N ASP A 206 -1.81 -8.37 22.70
CA ASP A 206 -2.70 -7.38 22.09
C ASP A 206 -2.26 -5.95 22.40
N PHE A 207 -1.86 -5.69 23.65
CA PHE A 207 -1.30 -4.39 24.05
C PHE A 207 -0.02 -4.05 23.27
N LEU A 208 0.88 -5.02 23.09
CA LEU A 208 2.08 -4.85 22.29
C LEU A 208 1.76 -4.57 20.82
N ILE A 209 0.86 -5.36 20.22
CA ILE A 209 0.46 -5.17 18.82
C ILE A 209 -0.13 -3.78 18.60
N THR A 210 -1.07 -3.35 19.45
CA THR A 210 -1.71 -2.03 19.33
C THR A 210 -0.72 -0.88 19.53
N THR A 211 0.23 -1.02 20.45
CA THR A 211 1.32 -0.04 20.63
C THR A 211 2.22 0.04 19.39
N VAL A 212 2.62 -1.11 18.83
CA VAL A 212 3.43 -1.17 17.61
C VAL A 212 2.66 -0.61 16.41
N GLN A 213 1.38 -0.90 16.28
CA GLN A 213 0.52 -0.34 15.23
C GLN A 213 0.47 1.19 15.30
N HIS A 214 0.31 1.75 16.50
CA HIS A 214 0.29 3.19 16.72
C HIS A 214 1.64 3.83 16.34
N ALA A 215 2.75 3.30 16.86
CA ALA A 215 4.09 3.79 16.57
C ALA A 215 4.42 3.71 15.06
N THR A 216 3.99 2.64 14.39
CA THR A 216 4.16 2.47 12.94
C THR A 216 3.33 3.49 12.16
N THR A 217 2.09 3.74 12.59
CA THR A 217 1.20 4.73 11.97
C THR A 217 1.77 6.14 12.08
N GLU A 218 2.23 6.53 13.29
CA GLU A 218 2.89 7.82 13.49
C GLU A 218 4.16 7.93 12.63
N MET A 219 5.02 6.91 12.63
CA MET A 219 6.24 6.89 11.82
C MET A 219 5.95 7.03 10.33
N VAL A 220 4.95 6.32 9.79
CA VAL A 220 4.53 6.45 8.39
C VAL A 220 3.97 7.84 8.11
N SER A 221 3.16 8.39 9.02
CA SER A 221 2.59 9.74 8.89
C SER A 221 3.69 10.81 8.87
N THR A 222 4.64 10.78 9.80
CA THR A 222 5.80 11.68 9.83
C THR A 222 6.64 11.50 8.57
N SER A 223 6.95 10.26 8.18
CA SER A 223 7.74 9.99 6.97
C SER A 223 7.03 10.51 5.72
N LYS A 224 5.71 10.34 5.61
CA LYS A 224 4.92 10.95 4.52
C LYS A 224 5.09 12.46 4.54
N GLN A 225 4.87 13.12 5.67
CA GLN A 225 4.99 14.58 5.78
C GLN A 225 6.39 15.08 5.40
N ASP A 226 7.44 14.40 5.84
CA ASP A 226 8.83 14.75 5.52
C ASP A 226 9.12 14.55 4.04
N LEU A 227 8.66 13.42 3.46
CA LEU A 227 8.77 13.18 2.04
C LEU A 227 8.06 14.28 1.25
N PHE A 228 6.81 14.61 1.60
CA PHE A 228 6.02 15.65 0.94
C PHE A 228 6.62 17.04 1.08
N ARG A 229 7.17 17.39 2.25
CA ARG A 229 7.87 18.67 2.44
C ARG A 229 9.11 18.77 1.56
N ALA A 230 9.84 17.68 1.40
CA ALA A 230 10.97 17.62 0.47
C ALA A 230 10.51 17.73 -1.01
N LEU A 231 9.21 17.59 -1.31
CA LEU A 231 8.66 17.73 -2.65
C LEU A 231 8.27 19.16 -3.02
N ASP A 232 8.19 20.09 -2.07
CA ASP A 232 7.80 21.48 -2.35
C ASP A 232 8.77 22.16 -3.34
N GLU A 233 9.98 21.62 -3.49
CA GLU A 233 11.01 22.09 -4.43
C GLU A 233 10.86 21.50 -5.86
N TYR A 234 9.96 20.54 -6.06
CA TYR A 234 9.78 19.83 -7.33
C TYR A 234 8.66 20.45 -8.17
N GLN A 235 8.69 20.21 -9.48
CA GLN A 235 7.60 20.59 -10.39
C GLN A 235 6.31 19.84 -10.05
N GLU A 236 5.14 20.44 -10.29
CA GLU A 236 3.83 19.88 -9.96
C GLU A 236 3.64 18.45 -10.50
N GLU A 237 4.15 18.17 -11.69
CA GLU A 237 4.10 16.84 -12.31
C GLU A 237 4.90 15.79 -11.53
N GLN A 238 6.06 16.17 -11.02
CA GLN A 238 6.89 15.33 -10.16
C GLN A 238 6.24 15.16 -8.79
N GLN A 239 5.64 16.21 -8.22
CA GLN A 239 4.88 16.12 -6.96
C GLN A 239 3.71 15.14 -7.08
N ASN A 240 2.98 15.14 -8.20
CA ASN A 240 1.88 14.21 -8.46
C ASN A 240 2.36 12.76 -8.60
N LEU A 241 3.46 12.53 -9.33
CA LEU A 241 4.09 11.20 -9.46
C LEU A 241 4.50 10.66 -8.09
N LEU A 242 5.04 11.55 -7.25
CA LEU A 242 5.51 11.22 -5.92
C LEU A 242 4.37 11.05 -4.91
N TYR A 243 3.27 11.78 -5.05
CA TYR A 243 2.04 11.50 -4.31
C TYR A 243 1.48 10.11 -4.64
N GLY A 244 1.37 9.80 -5.93
CA GLY A 244 0.91 8.49 -6.39
C GLY A 244 1.81 7.36 -5.88
N LYS A 245 3.14 7.53 -5.91
CA LYS A 245 4.07 6.49 -5.47
C LYS A 245 4.27 6.43 -3.96
N ALA A 246 4.60 7.53 -3.30
CA ALA A 246 4.90 7.56 -1.87
C ALA A 246 3.61 7.56 -1.04
N GLY A 247 2.67 8.45 -1.36
CA GLY A 247 1.39 8.55 -0.64
C GLY A 247 0.65 7.22 -0.69
N VAL A 248 0.38 6.72 -1.89
CA VAL A 248 -0.44 5.51 -2.03
C VAL A 248 0.29 4.25 -1.60
N ASN A 249 1.56 4.02 -1.97
CA ASN A 249 2.23 2.79 -1.51
C ASN A 249 2.39 2.77 0.01
N LEU A 250 2.69 3.91 0.66
CA LEU A 250 2.76 3.95 2.11
C LEU A 250 1.39 3.75 2.75
N SER A 251 0.31 4.33 2.18
CA SER A 251 -1.07 4.07 2.65
C SER A 251 -1.45 2.60 2.49
N LEU A 252 -1.18 1.99 1.33
CA LEU A 252 -1.47 0.60 1.06
C LEU A 252 -0.66 -0.32 1.97
N ARG A 253 0.64 -0.07 2.11
CA ARG A 253 1.50 -0.91 2.96
C ARG A 253 1.11 -0.79 4.43
N LEU A 254 0.76 0.41 4.90
CA LEU A 254 0.25 0.62 6.25
C LEU A 254 -1.10 -0.08 6.46
N LYS A 255 -1.99 -0.04 5.46
CA LYS A 255 -3.27 -0.76 5.48
C LYS A 255 -3.04 -2.27 5.55
N GLU A 256 -2.21 -2.84 4.68
CA GLU A 256 -1.86 -4.27 4.67
C GLU A 256 -1.23 -4.70 6.00
N PHE A 257 -0.31 -3.89 6.53
CA PHE A 257 0.28 -4.11 7.85
C PHE A 257 -0.79 -4.14 8.94
N THR A 258 -1.71 -3.16 8.94
CA THR A 258 -2.79 -3.08 9.92
C THR A 258 -3.73 -4.27 9.81
N GLU A 259 -4.20 -4.61 8.62
CA GLU A 259 -5.04 -5.78 8.35
C GLU A 259 -4.36 -7.10 8.75
N THR A 260 -3.05 -7.23 8.49
CA THR A 260 -2.27 -8.42 8.84
C THR A 260 -2.11 -8.54 10.35
N THR A 261 -1.76 -7.45 11.03
CA THR A 261 -1.52 -7.44 12.48
C THR A 261 -2.82 -7.53 13.28
N ASN A 262 -3.94 -7.03 12.75
CA ASN A 262 -5.26 -7.21 13.34
C ASN A 262 -5.65 -8.69 13.45
N LYS A 263 -5.25 -9.52 12.47
CA LYS A 263 -5.48 -10.98 12.54
C LYS A 263 -4.71 -11.67 13.68
N LEU A 264 -3.72 -10.99 14.27
CA LEU A 264 -2.91 -11.50 15.38
C LEU A 264 -3.53 -11.16 16.74
N LEU A 265 -4.46 -10.21 16.81
CA LEU A 265 -5.15 -9.86 18.04
C LEU A 265 -6.02 -11.02 18.54
N SER A 266 -6.27 -11.07 19.85
CA SER A 266 -7.19 -12.05 20.45
C SER A 266 -8.67 -11.75 20.16
N TYR A 267 -8.96 -10.59 19.58
CA TYR A 267 -10.30 -10.12 19.25
C TYR A 267 -10.39 -9.59 17.80
N ASP A 268 -11.59 -9.57 17.24
CA ASP A 268 -11.85 -8.99 15.92
C ASP A 268 -12.03 -7.47 16.06
N VAL A 269 -11.16 -6.69 15.41
CA VAL A 269 -11.22 -5.23 15.42
C VAL A 269 -12.33 -4.62 14.57
N ALA A 270 -12.84 -5.38 13.59
CA ALA A 270 -13.91 -4.94 12.70
C ALA A 270 -15.30 -5.20 13.30
N ASP A 271 -15.36 -6.05 14.33
CA ASP A 271 -16.59 -6.31 15.05
C ASP A 271 -16.93 -5.11 15.97
N MET A 272 -17.79 -4.22 15.48
CA MET A 272 -18.31 -3.08 16.24
C MET A 272 -19.17 -3.50 17.45
N SER A 273 -19.59 -4.77 17.51
CA SER A 273 -20.22 -5.33 18.70
C SER A 273 -19.21 -5.86 19.71
N ASN A 274 -17.94 -6.02 19.33
CA ASN A 274 -16.86 -6.36 20.23
C ASN A 274 -16.45 -5.11 21.02
N PRO A 275 -16.71 -5.08 22.32
CA PRO A 275 -16.54 -3.87 23.08
C PRO A 275 -15.06 -3.55 23.39
N ASN A 276 -14.10 -4.42 23.02
CA ASN A 276 -12.67 -4.05 22.96
C ASN A 276 -12.37 -2.94 21.94
N ASN A 277 -13.23 -2.76 20.93
CA ASN A 277 -13.03 -1.77 19.85
C ASN A 277 -13.53 -0.38 20.21
N VAL A 278 -14.56 -0.33 21.05
CA VAL A 278 -15.23 0.89 21.44
C VAL A 278 -14.96 1.26 22.89
N CYS A 279 -14.45 0.34 23.71
CA CYS A 279 -14.14 0.57 25.11
C CYS A 279 -12.67 0.32 25.40
N LYS A 280 -12.04 1.26 26.12
CA LYS A 280 -10.68 1.12 26.63
C LYS A 280 -10.59 1.49 28.09
N LYS A 281 -9.72 0.82 28.82
CA LYS A 281 -9.48 0.99 30.24
C LYS A 281 -8.33 1.97 30.47
N CYS A 282 -8.52 2.91 31.37
CA CYS A 282 -7.45 3.81 31.81
C CYS A 282 -6.34 3.01 32.51
N ASN A 283 -5.10 3.21 32.04
CA ASN A 283 -3.90 2.50 32.51
C ASN A 283 -3.58 2.76 33.99
N HIS A 284 -4.15 3.82 34.58
CA HIS A 284 -3.84 4.29 35.93
C HIS A 284 -4.88 3.86 36.97
N CYS A 285 -6.17 3.94 36.65
CA CYS A 285 -7.24 3.74 37.64
C CYS A 285 -8.26 2.66 37.29
N GLY A 286 -8.13 2.07 36.09
CA GLY A 286 -9.04 1.03 35.63
C GLY A 286 -10.42 1.52 35.16
N ALA A 287 -10.66 2.83 35.06
CA ALA A 287 -11.93 3.35 34.54
C ALA A 287 -12.10 2.97 33.06
N VAL A 288 -13.30 2.54 32.66
CA VAL A 288 -13.61 2.17 31.27
C VAL A 288 -14.18 3.38 30.54
N TRP A 289 -13.60 3.68 29.39
CA TRP A 289 -13.96 4.79 28.52
C TRP A 289 -14.53 4.23 27.24
N VAL A 290 -15.59 4.86 26.73
CA VAL A 290 -16.11 4.59 25.40
C VAL A 290 -15.51 5.61 24.43
N LYS A 291 -15.10 5.19 23.25
CA LYS A 291 -14.56 6.09 22.23
C LYS A 291 -15.69 7.00 21.77
N THR A 292 -15.60 8.27 22.09
CA THR A 292 -16.42 9.31 21.48
C THR A 292 -15.63 9.99 20.36
N GLU A 293 -16.33 10.69 19.46
CA GLU A 293 -15.71 11.33 18.31
C GLU A 293 -14.58 12.31 18.70
N GLY A 294 -13.44 12.28 17.99
CA GLY A 294 -12.32 13.21 18.20
C GLY A 294 -11.36 12.87 19.35
N CYS A 295 -11.47 11.70 19.97
CA CYS A 295 -10.65 11.30 21.13
C CYS A 295 -9.32 10.59 20.82
N ASP A 296 -8.74 10.79 19.64
CA ASP A 296 -7.47 10.14 19.27
C ASP A 296 -6.21 10.82 19.83
N GLY A 297 -6.37 12.00 20.45
CA GLY A 297 -5.29 12.75 21.09
C GLY A 297 -5.15 12.47 22.60
N ASP A 298 -4.09 13.06 23.19
CA ASP A 298 -3.90 13.05 24.64
C ASP A 298 -5.07 13.74 25.35
N THR A 299 -5.58 13.10 26.40
CA THR A 299 -6.57 13.65 27.31
C THR A 299 -6.25 13.22 28.74
N PHE A 300 -7.10 13.55 29.71
CA PHE A 300 -6.97 13.07 31.08
C PHE A 300 -8.16 12.19 31.42
N CYS A 301 -7.89 11.13 32.17
CA CYS A 301 -8.94 10.24 32.63
C CYS A 301 -9.92 11.01 33.51
N GLY A 302 -11.16 11.19 33.07
CA GLY A 302 -12.18 11.95 33.80
C GLY A 302 -12.47 13.29 33.16
N GLU A 303 -11.69 13.68 32.16
CA GLU A 303 -11.82 14.93 31.44
C GLU A 303 -12.64 14.73 30.16
N VAL A 304 -13.67 15.57 29.99
CA VAL A 304 -14.35 15.73 28.71
C VAL A 304 -13.55 16.76 27.93
N PRO A 305 -13.06 16.45 26.71
CA PRO A 305 -12.06 17.27 26.05
C PRO A 305 -12.49 18.74 25.90
N SER A 306 -11.80 19.64 26.60
CA SER A 306 -11.67 21.05 26.22
C SER A 306 -10.18 21.37 26.19
N ALA A 307 -9.67 21.74 25.02
CA ALA A 307 -8.26 21.64 24.70
C ALA A 307 -7.34 22.47 25.62
N LYS A 308 -6.42 21.80 26.33
CA LYS A 308 -4.98 22.11 26.34
C LYS A 308 -4.17 21.02 27.08
N ARG A 309 -3.03 20.66 26.47
CA ARG A 309 -2.20 19.47 26.72
C ARG A 309 -1.24 19.58 27.91
N ALA A 310 -0.95 18.43 28.53
CA ALA A 310 0.36 18.09 29.14
C ALA A 310 0.69 16.59 28.91
N ALA A 311 1.98 16.25 28.97
CA ALA A 311 2.58 15.05 28.37
C ALA A 311 2.40 13.72 29.15
N PRO A 312 2.46 12.56 28.47
CA PRO A 312 2.01 11.27 29.01
C PRO A 312 3.16 10.36 29.51
N LEU A 313 2.81 9.37 30.35
CA LEU A 313 3.65 8.20 30.66
C LEU A 313 3.40 7.14 29.58
N LEU A 314 4.30 7.07 28.59
CA LEU A 314 4.22 6.15 27.44
C LEU A 314 5.28 5.04 27.54
N LEU A 315 4.90 3.84 27.10
CA LEU A 315 5.87 2.90 26.53
C LEU A 315 6.31 3.52 25.20
N GLU A 316 7.43 4.23 25.21
CA GLU A 316 7.96 4.85 24.00
C GLU A 316 8.47 3.74 23.08
N THR A 317 8.08 3.81 21.82
CA THR A 317 8.48 2.84 20.81
C THR A 317 9.26 3.58 19.74
N GLU A 318 10.50 3.17 19.51
CA GLU A 318 11.42 3.81 18.57
C GLU A 318 11.94 2.79 17.56
N PHE A 319 12.01 3.19 16.30
CA PHE A 319 12.66 2.38 15.26
C PHE A 319 14.16 2.65 15.27
N VAL A 320 14.95 1.62 15.50
CA VAL A 320 16.42 1.67 15.50
C VAL A 320 16.98 0.85 14.33
N GLU A 321 18.01 1.38 13.68
CA GLU A 321 18.73 0.67 12.62
C GLU A 321 19.77 -0.26 13.25
N GLU A 322 19.76 -1.53 12.86
CA GLU A 322 20.72 -2.55 13.26
C GLU A 322 21.77 -2.79 12.16
N ASP A 323 22.83 -3.50 12.51
CA ASP A 323 23.89 -3.87 11.58
C ASP A 323 23.32 -4.60 10.34
N GLY A 324 23.79 -4.16 9.17
CA GLY A 324 23.32 -4.66 7.87
C GLY A 324 22.08 -3.96 7.32
N GLY A 325 21.68 -2.79 7.86
CA GLY A 325 20.56 -2.00 7.35
C GLY A 325 19.18 -2.59 7.69
N ARG A 326 19.13 -3.47 8.69
CA ARG A 326 17.88 -4.01 9.23
C ARG A 326 17.31 -3.02 10.24
N TRP A 327 16.00 -3.03 10.43
CA TRP A 327 15.33 -2.20 11.42
C TRP A 327 14.78 -3.07 12.54
N ALA A 328 14.81 -2.55 13.77
CA ALA A 328 14.20 -3.17 14.94
C ALA A 328 13.39 -2.13 15.73
N LEU A 329 12.50 -2.63 16.59
CA LEU A 329 11.73 -1.82 17.53
C LEU A 329 12.39 -1.85 18.90
N LEU A 330 12.69 -0.67 19.42
CA LEU A 330 13.15 -0.43 20.78
C LEU A 330 11.96 0.04 21.62
N PHE A 331 11.67 -0.68 22.70
CA PHE A 331 10.66 -0.27 23.67
C PHE A 331 11.36 0.37 24.88
N ARG A 332 10.90 1.56 25.30
CA ARG A 332 11.42 2.27 26.48
C ARG A 332 10.32 2.50 27.50
N HIS A 333 10.65 2.29 28.76
CA HIS A 333 9.79 2.65 29.88
C HIS A 333 10.66 3.29 30.98
N GLY A 334 10.61 4.62 31.07
CA GLY A 334 11.51 5.39 31.92
C GLY A 334 12.98 5.17 31.52
N PRO A 335 13.92 4.89 32.45
CA PRO A 335 15.33 4.70 32.12
C PRO A 335 15.65 3.34 31.48
N SER A 336 14.69 2.39 31.47
CA SER A 336 14.92 1.04 30.95
C SER A 336 14.73 0.96 29.44
N ARG A 337 15.61 0.23 28.76
CA ARG A 337 15.58 0.00 27.30
C ARG A 337 15.54 -1.50 27.01
N PHE A 338 14.64 -1.92 26.13
CA PHE A 338 14.48 -3.33 25.74
C PHE A 338 14.67 -3.49 24.24
N HIS A 339 15.78 -4.11 23.84
CA HIS A 339 16.10 -4.38 22.45
C HIS A 339 15.39 -5.64 21.94
N GLY A 340 14.73 -5.54 20.80
CA GLY A 340 14.78 -6.59 19.78
C GLY A 340 14.03 -7.90 20.02
N SER A 341 13.18 -8.04 21.05
CA SER A 341 12.13 -9.06 20.95
C SER A 341 10.90 -8.67 21.77
N ALA A 342 9.73 -8.74 21.13
CA ALA A 342 8.47 -8.62 21.84
C ALA A 342 8.37 -9.65 22.98
N ARG A 343 9.10 -10.77 22.88
CA ARG A 343 9.26 -11.78 23.92
C ARG A 343 9.93 -11.22 25.19
N ALA A 344 11.04 -10.48 25.07
CA ALA A 344 11.70 -9.86 26.21
C ALA A 344 10.81 -8.80 26.87
N THR A 345 10.12 -7.98 26.06
CA THR A 345 9.16 -6.98 26.55
C THR A 345 7.97 -7.65 27.24
N ARG A 346 7.45 -8.76 26.71
CA ARG A 346 6.35 -9.54 27.33
C ARG A 346 6.78 -10.18 28.63
N SER A 347 7.96 -10.81 28.68
CA SER A 347 8.53 -11.35 29.92
C SER A 347 8.70 -10.25 30.97
N TRP A 348 9.15 -9.06 30.54
CA TRP A 348 9.24 -7.90 31.42
C TRP A 348 7.87 -7.46 31.92
N PHE A 349 6.86 -7.35 31.06
CA PHE A 349 5.47 -7.05 31.46
C PHE A 349 4.93 -8.05 32.49
N GLN A 350 5.20 -9.34 32.29
CA GLN A 350 4.85 -10.41 33.23
C GLN A 350 5.58 -10.26 34.57
N THR A 351 6.86 -9.91 34.55
CA THR A 351 7.66 -9.70 35.78
C THR A 351 7.34 -8.41 36.50
N LEU A 352 7.01 -7.34 35.76
CA LEU A 352 6.81 -6.03 36.34
C LEU A 352 5.49 -5.92 37.07
N ASN A 353 4.51 -6.78 36.76
CA ASN A 353 3.15 -6.77 37.29
C ASN A 353 2.80 -5.43 37.95
N PRO A 354 2.76 -4.31 37.19
CA PRO A 354 2.67 -2.96 37.76
C PRO A 354 1.42 -2.81 38.63
N PHE A 355 0.46 -3.72 38.46
CA PHE A 355 -0.81 -3.80 39.14
C PHE A 355 -0.78 -4.53 40.49
N LYS A 356 0.30 -5.24 40.86
CA LYS A 356 0.50 -5.65 42.27
C LYS A 356 1.16 -4.57 43.12
N GLN A 357 1.88 -3.61 42.52
CA GLN A 357 2.58 -2.55 43.25
C GLN A 357 1.84 -1.21 43.32
N ALA A 358 0.76 -1.01 42.56
CA ALA A 358 -0.07 0.20 42.62
C ALA A 358 -1.09 0.22 43.81
N ALA A 359 -0.77 -0.43 44.93
CA ALA A 359 -1.62 -0.47 46.12
C ALA A 359 -0.93 0.03 47.40
N THR A 360 0.16 0.79 47.35
CA THR A 360 0.72 1.42 48.58
C THR A 360 1.68 2.58 48.28
N VAL A 361 1.22 3.76 47.83
CA VAL A 361 1.98 5.00 48.04
C VAL A 361 1.07 6.23 48.19
N GLY A 362 1.12 6.83 49.38
CA GLY A 362 1.02 8.26 49.73
C GLY A 362 0.07 9.20 48.98
N LYS A 363 -0.94 9.72 49.69
CA LYS A 363 -1.78 10.86 49.31
C LYS A 363 -0.95 12.15 49.17
N GLY A 364 -0.83 12.68 47.95
CA GLY A 364 -0.45 14.06 47.66
C GLY A 364 -1.66 14.85 47.16
N SER A 365 -1.89 16.04 47.72
CA SER A 365 -3.06 16.89 47.53
C SER A 365 -3.07 17.63 46.18
N GLY A 366 -3.97 17.21 45.30
CA GLY A 366 -4.56 18.04 44.26
C GLY A 366 -6.06 17.71 44.26
N SER A 367 -6.93 18.68 43.99
CA SER A 367 -8.38 18.51 44.00
C SER A 367 -8.81 17.47 42.96
N ARG A 368 -8.91 16.22 43.41
CA ARG A 368 -9.35 15.04 42.66
C ARG A 368 -10.85 14.86 42.85
N HIS A 369 -11.58 14.63 41.76
CA HIS A 369 -12.90 14.01 41.86
C HIS A 369 -12.71 12.62 42.52
N GLN A 370 -13.28 12.44 43.71
CA GLN A 370 -13.23 11.16 44.41
C GLN A 370 -14.03 10.13 43.62
N LYS A 371 -13.35 9.05 43.21
CA LYS A 371 -13.97 7.84 42.68
C LYS A 371 -15.06 7.38 43.64
N ARG A 372 -16.33 7.38 43.21
CA ARG A 372 -17.41 6.80 44.02
C ARG A 372 -17.16 5.28 44.10
N SER A 373 -17.21 4.73 45.31
CA SER A 373 -17.10 3.28 45.52
C SER A 373 -18.18 2.56 44.69
N GLY A 374 -17.76 1.74 43.73
CA GLY A 374 -18.65 0.95 42.87
C GLY A 374 -19.00 1.55 41.49
N ALA A 375 -18.50 2.73 41.13
CA ALA A 375 -18.76 3.32 39.82
C ALA A 375 -17.73 2.87 38.76
N THR A 376 -18.19 2.14 37.74
CA THR A 376 -17.36 1.72 36.59
C THR A 376 -17.21 2.82 35.52
N ILE A 377 -18.16 3.77 35.45
CA ILE A 377 -18.34 4.66 34.28
C ILE A 377 -18.18 6.17 34.56
N GLU A 378 -18.16 6.66 35.81
CA GLU A 378 -18.37 8.11 36.05
C GLU A 378 -17.30 8.82 36.91
N SER A 379 -16.08 8.30 36.99
CA SER A 379 -14.99 9.04 37.66
C SER A 379 -13.63 8.60 37.17
N GLY A 380 -12.98 9.46 36.38
CA GLY A 380 -11.59 9.26 36.01
C GLY A 380 -10.63 9.79 37.06
N CYS A 381 -9.37 9.36 37.00
CA CYS A 381 -8.36 9.68 38.02
C CYS A 381 -7.56 10.97 37.78
N GLY A 382 -7.85 11.69 36.70
CA GLY A 382 -7.13 12.88 36.24
C GLY A 382 -5.73 12.59 35.69
N ALA A 383 -5.38 11.33 35.42
CA ALA A 383 -4.09 10.98 34.84
C ALA A 383 -4.14 11.11 33.31
N ALA A 384 -3.04 11.54 32.69
CA ALA A 384 -2.95 11.62 31.24
C ALA A 384 -3.13 10.23 30.61
N ILE A 385 -4.00 10.15 29.61
CA ILE A 385 -4.34 8.96 28.83
C ILE A 385 -4.39 9.34 27.35
N CYS A 386 -4.06 8.40 26.47
CA CYS A 386 -4.26 8.56 25.03
C CYS A 386 -4.98 7.31 24.52
N TRP A 387 -5.99 7.46 23.66
CA TRP A 387 -6.79 6.33 23.22
C TRP A 387 -5.94 5.22 22.59
N SER A 388 -4.87 5.58 21.87
CA SER A 388 -3.94 4.60 21.27
C SER A 388 -3.19 3.77 22.30
N THR A 389 -2.86 4.34 23.46
CA THR A 389 -2.07 3.70 24.52
C THR A 389 -2.91 3.15 25.66
N MET A 390 -4.21 3.45 25.69
CA MET A 390 -5.12 2.90 26.67
C MET A 390 -5.31 1.40 26.48
N LEU A 391 -5.41 0.71 27.61
CA LEU A 391 -5.57 -0.73 27.69
C LEU A 391 -6.90 -1.19 27.08
N PRO A 392 -6.96 -2.35 26.40
CA PRO A 392 -8.24 -2.97 26.08
C PRO A 392 -8.97 -3.37 27.38
N VAL A 393 -10.30 -3.46 27.32
CA VAL A 393 -11.13 -3.81 28.48
C VAL A 393 -11.23 -5.34 28.57
N PRO A 394 -10.95 -5.97 29.72
CA PRO A 394 -11.05 -7.42 29.85
C PRO A 394 -12.43 -7.96 29.45
N PRO A 395 -12.53 -9.12 28.76
CA PRO A 395 -13.81 -9.69 28.31
C PRO A 395 -14.90 -9.83 29.39
N GLU A 396 -14.51 -10.03 30.64
CA GLU A 396 -15.38 -10.08 31.81
C GLU A 396 -16.02 -8.73 32.18
N ASP A 397 -15.34 -7.62 31.87
CA ASP A 397 -15.79 -6.24 32.15
C ASP A 397 -16.69 -5.69 31.02
N LEU A 398 -16.84 -6.45 29.93
CA LEU A 398 -17.41 -6.01 28.66
C LEU A 398 -18.91 -6.25 28.47
N GLY A 399 -19.53 -7.09 29.30
CA GLY A 399 -20.95 -7.49 29.17
C GLY A 399 -21.97 -6.36 29.35
N GLY A 400 -21.55 -5.15 29.75
CA GLY A 400 -22.43 -4.03 30.09
C GLY A 400 -22.47 -2.86 29.09
N LEU A 401 -21.70 -2.87 28.00
CA LEU A 401 -21.48 -1.67 27.18
C LEU A 401 -22.07 -1.82 25.77
N LYS A 402 -23.10 -1.02 25.44
CA LYS A 402 -23.75 -1.00 24.11
C LYS A 402 -23.09 0.01 23.15
N LYS A 403 -22.96 -0.44 21.89
CA LYS A 403 -22.44 0.13 20.62
C LYS A 403 -22.28 1.67 20.45
N VAL A 404 -21.19 2.07 19.78
CA VAL A 404 -20.94 3.42 19.20
C VAL A 404 -20.19 3.34 17.85
N GLU A 405 -20.45 4.32 16.97
CA GLU A 405 -20.09 4.47 15.53
C GLU A 405 -18.64 4.91 15.20
N VAL A 406 -18.29 4.84 13.90
CA VAL A 406 -16.95 4.92 13.29
C VAL A 406 -16.67 6.28 12.62
N LEU A 407 -15.41 6.74 12.69
CA LEU A 407 -14.92 8.04 12.20
C LEU A 407 -14.08 7.97 10.91
N LYS A 408 -13.96 9.14 10.25
CA LYS A 408 -13.58 9.38 8.84
C LYS A 408 -12.20 10.05 8.68
N GLU A 409 -11.61 9.90 7.49
CA GLU A 409 -10.21 10.21 7.13
C GLU A 409 -9.83 11.71 7.01
N CYS A 410 -8.51 11.98 6.99
CA CYS A 410 -7.84 13.30 7.03
C CYS A 410 -7.92 14.11 5.72
N PHE A 411 -8.05 15.45 5.85
CA PHE A 411 -8.33 16.43 4.77
C PHE A 411 -7.21 16.66 3.75
N SER A 412 -5.92 16.56 4.11
CA SER A 412 -4.80 16.88 3.21
C SER A 412 -4.50 15.76 2.21
N GLU A 413 -4.65 14.50 2.65
CA GLU A 413 -4.58 13.33 1.78
C GLU A 413 -5.73 13.34 0.77
N GLU A 414 -6.94 13.67 1.24
CA GLU A 414 -8.13 13.78 0.38
C GLU A 414 -7.93 14.83 -0.72
N ASN A 415 -7.37 16.00 -0.42
CA ASN A 415 -7.16 17.03 -1.44
C ASN A 415 -6.15 16.63 -2.53
N ALA A 416 -5.06 15.94 -2.16
CA ALA A 416 -4.08 15.47 -3.14
C ALA A 416 -4.61 14.30 -3.97
N LYS A 417 -5.37 13.39 -3.36
CA LYS A 417 -6.12 12.32 -4.03
C LYS A 417 -7.10 12.90 -5.05
N VAL A 418 -7.96 13.83 -4.62
CA VAL A 418 -8.96 14.47 -5.48
C VAL A 418 -8.29 15.18 -6.67
N ARG A 419 -7.16 15.87 -6.47
CA ARG A 419 -6.41 16.49 -7.58
C ARG A 419 -5.89 15.46 -8.59
N PHE A 420 -5.26 14.39 -8.10
CA PHE A 420 -4.75 13.32 -8.97
C PHE A 420 -5.88 12.63 -9.73
N GLU A 421 -6.95 12.24 -9.04
CA GLU A 421 -8.14 11.61 -9.62
C GLU A 421 -8.80 12.52 -10.67
N ASN A 422 -8.90 13.83 -10.41
CA ASN A 422 -9.42 14.79 -11.39
C ASN A 422 -8.53 14.88 -12.65
N LYS A 423 -7.21 14.83 -12.50
CA LYS A 423 -6.27 14.84 -13.63
C LYS A 423 -6.40 13.56 -14.46
N VAL A 424 -6.42 12.40 -13.81
CA VAL A 424 -6.66 11.10 -14.46
C VAL A 424 -7.99 11.12 -15.21
N ARG A 425 -9.07 11.59 -14.56
CA ARG A 425 -10.40 11.70 -15.17
C ARG A 425 -10.42 12.62 -16.38
N THR A 426 -9.72 13.75 -16.32
CA THR A 426 -9.60 14.67 -17.46
C THR A 426 -8.92 13.96 -18.65
N LYS A 427 -7.84 13.23 -18.38
CA LYS A 427 -7.10 12.46 -19.38
C LYS A 427 -7.87 11.25 -19.90
N GLU A 428 -8.71 10.64 -19.09
CA GLU A 428 -9.65 9.59 -19.49
C GLU A 428 -10.65 10.14 -20.51
N ILE A 429 -11.29 11.28 -20.22
CA ILE A 429 -12.24 11.93 -21.15
C ILE A 429 -11.56 12.29 -22.48
N GLU A 430 -10.34 12.82 -22.43
CA GLU A 430 -9.54 13.15 -23.62
C GLU A 430 -9.27 11.89 -24.47
N ASN A 431 -8.70 10.85 -23.86
CA ASN A 431 -8.37 9.60 -24.56
C ASN A 431 -9.62 8.87 -25.07
N LYS A 432 -10.73 8.92 -24.34
CA LYS A 432 -12.01 8.35 -24.80
C LYS A 432 -12.49 9.03 -26.08
N ARG A 433 -12.40 10.36 -26.17
CA ARG A 433 -12.75 11.09 -27.41
C ARG A 433 -11.83 10.73 -28.57
N ILE A 434 -10.53 10.57 -28.32
CA ILE A 434 -9.55 10.14 -29.32
C ILE A 434 -9.91 8.74 -29.84
N LEU A 435 -10.17 7.80 -28.93
CA LEU A 435 -10.53 6.43 -29.26
C LEU A 435 -11.84 6.35 -30.07
N LEU A 436 -12.90 7.04 -29.63
CA LEU A 436 -14.18 7.05 -30.34
C LEU A 436 -14.06 7.62 -31.76
N ARG A 437 -13.31 8.72 -31.94
CA ARG A 437 -13.04 9.26 -33.28
C ARG A 437 -12.26 8.28 -34.16
N ALA A 438 -11.32 7.53 -33.59
CA ALA A 438 -10.57 6.53 -34.33
C ALA A 438 -11.49 5.38 -34.79
N ILE A 439 -12.44 4.95 -33.96
CA ILE A 439 -13.46 3.96 -34.32
C ILE A 439 -14.37 4.50 -35.44
N GLU A 440 -14.86 5.73 -35.30
CA GLU A 440 -15.73 6.38 -36.29
C GLU A 440 -15.06 6.50 -37.67
N ASN A 441 -13.77 6.83 -37.71
CA ASN A 441 -13.01 6.97 -38.96
C ASN A 441 -12.63 5.62 -39.60
N SER A 442 -12.81 4.50 -38.89
CA SER A 442 -12.45 3.17 -39.36
C SER A 442 -13.64 2.37 -39.91
N ASN A 443 -14.86 2.86 -39.68
CA ASN A 443 -16.10 2.38 -40.31
C ASN A 443 -16.40 3.20 -41.57
#